data_AF-A0A6A5KCL4-F1
#
_entry.id   AF-A0A6A5KCL4-F1
#
_cell.length_a   1.000
_cell.length_b   1.000
_cell.length_c   1.000
_cell.angle_alpha   90.00
_cell.angle_beta   90.00
_cell.angle_gamma   90.00
#
_symmetry.space_group_name_H-M   'P 1'
#
loop_
_entity.id
_entity.type
_entity.pdbx_description
1 polymer ?
#
loop_
_entity_poly.entity_id
_entity_poly.type
_entity_poly.pdbx_seq_one_letter_code
_entity_poly.pdbx_strand_id
1 'polypeptide(L)'
;MAQGAVKKTKAAAPRKPSQKVQRGARVIKPKKASIISQNKIKHKSSAGLVGQTEKLLAQKAGHLEMLKGGKKDRKEGGKEGKKG
;
A
#
# COMPACT_ATOMS: atom_id res chain seq x y z
N MET A 1 30.45 -51.86 41.21
CA MET A 1 30.50 -51.92 39.73
C MET A 1 30.62 -50.50 39.20
N ALA A 2 31.78 -50.11 38.67
CA ALA A 2 32.00 -48.75 38.18
C ALA A 2 31.35 -48.59 36.79
N GLN A 3 30.38 -47.67 36.65
CA GLN A 3 29.86 -47.27 35.35
C GLN A 3 30.87 -46.32 34.69
N GLY A 4 31.42 -46.73 33.54
CA GLY A 4 32.38 -45.94 32.78
C GLY A 4 31.79 -44.64 32.19
N ALA A 5 32.64 -43.66 31.94
CA ALA A 5 32.26 -42.32 31.50
C ALA A 5 31.45 -42.32 30.19
N VAL A 6 30.29 -41.65 30.21
CA VAL A 6 29.35 -41.59 29.07
C VAL A 6 29.94 -40.71 27.96
N LYS A 7 30.10 -41.27 26.76
CA LYS A 7 30.56 -40.55 25.57
C LYS A 7 29.55 -39.47 25.20
N LYS A 8 30.00 -38.22 25.08
CA LYS A 8 29.15 -37.08 24.65
C LYS A 8 28.79 -37.21 23.17
N THR A 9 27.51 -37.25 22.86
CA THR A 9 27.01 -37.28 21.48
C THR A 9 27.18 -35.90 20.83
N LYS A 10 27.74 -35.87 19.61
CA LYS A 10 27.89 -34.64 18.83
C LYS A 10 26.52 -34.12 18.38
N ALA A 11 26.34 -32.80 18.40
CA ALA A 11 25.11 -32.16 17.93
C ALA A 11 24.86 -32.45 16.44
N ALA A 12 23.62 -32.77 16.09
CA ALA A 12 23.21 -33.05 14.72
C ALA A 12 23.33 -31.79 13.84
N ALA A 13 23.89 -31.95 12.64
CA ALA A 13 24.05 -30.86 11.68
C ALA A 13 22.68 -30.31 11.19
N PRO A 14 22.58 -29.00 10.91
CA PRO A 14 21.33 -28.40 10.44
C PRO A 14 20.90 -29.00 9.10
N ARG A 15 19.68 -29.53 9.05
CA ARG A 15 19.08 -30.09 7.83
C ARG A 15 18.75 -28.96 6.86
N LYS A 16 19.23 -29.07 5.61
CA LYS A 16 18.84 -28.17 4.52
C LYS A 16 17.33 -28.31 4.25
N PRO A 17 16.59 -27.21 4.04
CA PRO A 17 15.16 -27.28 3.76
C PRO A 17 14.91 -28.05 2.45
N SER A 18 14.06 -29.07 2.51
CA SER A 18 13.75 -29.96 1.37
C SER A 18 12.70 -29.40 0.40
N GLN A 19 12.07 -28.27 0.73
CA GLN A 19 11.01 -27.71 -0.09
C GLN A 19 11.55 -26.71 -1.11
N LYS A 20 11.24 -26.96 -2.39
CA LYS A 20 11.41 -26.00 -3.48
C LYS A 20 10.75 -24.68 -3.09
N VAL A 21 11.56 -23.63 -2.92
CA VAL A 21 11.08 -22.25 -2.84
C VAL A 21 10.36 -21.97 -4.15
N GLN A 22 9.04 -21.77 -4.11
CA GLN A 22 8.30 -21.46 -5.32
C GLN A 22 8.73 -20.08 -5.82
N ARG A 23 9.41 -20.07 -6.97
CA ARG A 23 9.87 -18.84 -7.65
C ARG A 23 8.76 -18.38 -8.60
N GLY A 24 8.35 -17.11 -8.49
CA GLY A 24 7.33 -16.48 -9.33
C GLY A 24 6.53 -15.40 -8.59
N ALA A 25 5.81 -14.55 -9.33
CA ALA A 25 4.93 -13.51 -8.78
C ALA A 25 3.65 -14.14 -8.22
N ARG A 26 3.71 -14.71 -7.02
CA ARG A 26 2.53 -15.15 -6.27
C ARG A 26 2.38 -14.35 -4.99
N VAL A 27 1.16 -13.89 -4.72
CA VAL A 27 0.82 -13.29 -3.43
C VAL A 27 0.72 -14.40 -2.39
N ILE A 28 1.80 -14.61 -1.64
CA ILE A 28 1.83 -15.58 -0.54
C ILE A 28 1.02 -14.99 0.62
N LYS A 29 -0.17 -15.54 0.87
CA LYS A 29 -1.00 -15.10 2.00
C LYS A 29 -0.27 -15.37 3.31
N PRO A 30 -0.26 -14.40 4.25
CA PRO A 30 0.36 -14.59 5.56
C PRO A 30 -0.39 -15.68 6.33
N LYS A 31 0.36 -16.59 6.94
CA LYS A 31 -0.20 -17.70 7.74
C LYS A 31 -0.34 -17.36 9.22
N LYS A 32 0.39 -16.35 9.71
CA LYS A 32 0.39 -15.92 11.11
C LYS A 32 -0.75 -14.94 11.38
N ALA A 33 -1.49 -15.15 12.47
CA ALA A 33 -2.63 -14.32 12.85
C ALA A 33 -2.30 -12.83 13.00
N SER A 34 -1.14 -12.49 13.58
CA SER A 34 -0.68 -11.11 13.77
C SER A 34 -0.45 -10.36 12.44
N ILE A 35 0.04 -11.05 11.41
CA ILE A 35 0.31 -10.45 10.10
C ILE A 35 -1.01 -10.29 9.32
N ILE A 36 -1.96 -11.20 9.51
CA ILE A 36 -3.30 -11.10 8.93
C ILE A 36 -4.02 -9.85 9.46
N SER A 37 -3.98 -9.60 10.77
CA SER A 37 -4.62 -8.40 11.35
C SER A 37 -3.96 -7.11 10.85
N GLN A 38 -2.63 -7.05 10.81
CA GLN A 38 -1.90 -5.90 10.26
C GLN A 38 -2.25 -5.63 8.79
N ASN A 39 -2.33 -6.66 7.95
CA ASN A 39 -2.70 -6.48 6.54
C ASN A 39 -4.14 -5.98 6.38
N LYS A 40 -5.08 -6.42 7.23
CA LYS A 40 -6.45 -5.88 7.22
C LYS A 40 -6.48 -4.39 7.58
N ILE A 41 -5.69 -3.98 8.58
CA ILE A 41 -5.59 -2.57 8.99
C ILE A 41 -5.00 -1.73 7.85
N LYS A 42 -3.90 -2.19 7.23
CA LYS A 42 -3.27 -1.52 6.09
C LYS A 42 -4.24 -1.35 4.93
N HIS A 43 -4.96 -2.40 4.55
CA HIS A 43 -5.94 -2.34 3.46
C HIS A 43 -7.08 -1.36 3.75
N LYS A 44 -7.60 -1.34 4.98
CA LYS A 44 -8.66 -0.39 5.39
C LYS A 44 -8.16 1.06 5.33
N SER A 45 -6.95 1.31 5.83
CA SER A 45 -6.33 2.64 5.79
C SER A 45 -6.07 3.10 4.35
N SER A 46 -5.51 2.24 3.50
CA SER A 46 -5.25 2.59 2.10
C SER A 46 -6.51 2.81 1.28
N ALA A 47 -7.59 2.04 1.53
CA ALA A 47 -8.86 2.22 0.84
C ALA A 47 -9.52 3.58 1.16
N GLY A 48 -9.40 4.07 2.40
CA GLY A 48 -9.93 5.38 2.80
C GLY A 48 -9.15 6.57 2.24
N LEU A 49 -7.86 6.37 1.92
CA LEU A 49 -7.02 7.42 1.34
C LEU A 49 -7.47 7.80 -0.07
N VAL A 50 -7.98 6.86 -0.88
CA VAL A 50 -8.43 7.17 -2.25
C VAL A 50 -9.56 8.20 -2.25
N GLY A 51 -10.61 8.01 -1.45
CA GLY A 51 -11.71 8.98 -1.35
C GLY A 51 -11.27 10.36 -0.80
N GLN A 52 -10.30 10.38 0.13
CA GLN A 52 -9.70 11.63 0.59
C GLN A 52 -8.87 12.31 -0.51
N THR A 53 -8.11 11.53 -1.28
CA THR A 53 -7.32 12.07 -2.40
C THR A 53 -8.21 12.60 -3.52
N GLU A 54 -9.33 11.93 -3.83
CA GLU A 54 -10.34 12.42 -4.79
C GLU A 54 -10.98 13.72 -4.32
N LYS A 55 -11.34 13.81 -3.03
CA LYS A 55 -11.87 15.05 -2.43
C LYS A 55 -10.86 16.19 -2.49
N LEU A 56 -9.59 15.94 -2.15
CA LEU A 56 -8.52 16.94 -2.22
C LEU A 56 -8.24 17.40 -3.66
N LEU A 57 -8.26 16.47 -4.62
CA LEU A 57 -8.13 16.80 -6.05
C LEU A 57 -9.32 17.61 -6.56
N ALA A 58 -10.55 17.25 -6.19
CA ALA A 58 -11.75 18.00 -6.55
C ALA A 58 -11.77 19.39 -5.91
N GLN A 59 -11.34 19.52 -4.65
CA GLN A 59 -11.17 20.81 -4.00
C GLN A 59 -10.10 21.65 -4.68
N LYS A 60 -8.95 21.07 -5.04
CA LYS A 60 -7.88 21.78 -5.75
C LYS A 60 -8.32 22.17 -7.17
N ALA A 61 -9.05 21.31 -7.87
CA ALA A 61 -9.60 21.58 -9.19
C ALA A 61 -10.71 22.64 -9.15
N GLY A 62 -11.67 22.53 -8.23
CA GLY A 62 -12.72 23.53 -8.03
C GLY A 62 -12.19 24.87 -7.49
N HIS A 63 -11.14 24.83 -6.68
CA HIS A 63 -10.40 26.02 -6.28
C HIS A 63 -9.63 26.63 -7.47
N LEU A 64 -9.07 25.80 -8.36
CA LEU A 64 -8.48 26.26 -9.61
C LEU A 64 -9.52 26.83 -10.58
N GLU A 65 -10.74 26.30 -10.65
CA GLU A 65 -11.85 26.91 -11.40
C GLU A 65 -12.24 28.28 -10.85
N MET A 66 -12.06 28.51 -9.54
CA MET A 66 -12.19 29.84 -8.93
C MET A 66 -11.00 30.77 -9.22
N LEU A 67 -9.81 30.24 -9.51
CA LEU A 67 -8.61 31.04 -9.81
C LEU A 67 -8.39 31.29 -11.31
N LYS A 68 -8.89 30.41 -12.19
CA LYS A 68 -8.72 30.51 -13.64
C LYS A 68 -10.04 30.22 -14.36
N GLY A 69 -10.76 31.27 -14.71
CA GLY A 69 -11.64 31.24 -15.88
C GLY A 69 -12.84 30.29 -15.75
N GLY A 70 -13.55 30.30 -14.62
CA GLY A 70 -14.73 29.47 -14.39
C GLY A 70 -15.84 29.71 -15.42
N LYS A 71 -16.91 28.91 -15.41
CA LYS A 71 -18.05 29.08 -16.35
C LYS A 71 -18.67 30.48 -16.33
N LYS A 72 -18.51 31.24 -15.23
CA LYS A 72 -18.86 32.66 -15.14
C LYS A 72 -17.92 33.55 -15.95
N ASP A 73 -16.61 33.36 -15.84
CA ASP A 73 -15.62 34.13 -16.61
C ASP A 73 -15.73 33.89 -18.13
N ARG A 74 -16.15 32.69 -18.56
CA ARG A 74 -16.46 32.43 -19.98
C ARG A 74 -17.72 33.13 -20.49
N LYS A 75 -18.65 33.48 -19.59
CA LYS A 75 -19.84 34.27 -19.94
C LYS A 75 -19.55 35.77 -19.97
N GLU A 76 -18.58 36.23 -19.20
CA GLU A 76 -18.20 37.66 -19.14
C GLU A 76 -17.13 38.02 -20.20
N GLY A 77 -16.19 37.13 -20.50
CA GLY A 77 -15.17 37.34 -21.55
C GLY A 77 -15.69 37.31 -23.00
N GLY A 78 -16.98 37.02 -23.21
CA GLY A 78 -17.62 37.04 -24.54
C GLY A 78 -18.22 38.39 -24.95
N LYS A 79 -18.16 39.42 -24.10
CA LYS A 79 -18.79 40.73 -24.37
C LYS A 79 -17.85 41.93 -24.46
N GLU A 80 -16.54 41.77 -24.25
CA GLU A 80 -15.56 42.87 -24.30
C GLU A 80 -14.51 42.68 -25.40
N GLY A 81 -14.95 42.43 -26.63
CA GLY A 81 -14.05 42.26 -27.79
C GLY A 81 -14.52 42.92 -29.08
N LYS A 82 -15.45 43.88 -29.04
CA LYS A 82 -15.89 44.60 -30.25
C LYS A 82 -16.29 46.06 -29.96
N LYS A 83 -15.29 46.89 -29.69
CA LYS A 83 -15.30 48.34 -29.92
C LYS A 83 -13.85 48.80 -30.04
N GLY A 84 -13.48 49.27 -31.23
CA GLY A 84 -12.11 49.62 -31.63
C GLY A 84 -11.82 49.02 -32.99
#